data_AF-A0A9D2A3I8-F1
#
_entry.id   AF-A0A9D2A3I8-F1
#
_cell.length_a   1.000
_cell.length_b   1.000
_cell.length_c   1.000
_cell.angle_alpha   90.00
_cell.angle_beta   90.00
_cell.angle_gamma   90.00
#
_symmetry.space_group_name_H-M   'P 1'
#
loop_
_entity.id
_entity.type
_entity.pdbx_description
1 polymer ?
#
loop_
_entity_poly.entity_id
_entity_poly.type
_entity_poly.pdbx_seq_one_letter_code
_entity_poly.pdbx_strand_id
1 'polypeptide(L)'
;MLQAGPNTAETDGGNAQVRSQALQWYPPQQLRFTTYYRSAILFGGARLLTNEAAKRVALQKPGEKYAPGKDAALQAEIEKELKRTLVIEITIEHISGKEAIELARPYP
;
A
#
# COMPACT_ATOMS: atom_id res chain seq x y z
N MET A 1 -22.49 3.49 -9.81
CA MET A 1 -21.99 3.13 -11.16
C MET A 1 -20.96 4.19 -11.53
N LEU A 2 -19.66 3.93 -11.27
CA LEU A 2 -18.58 4.86 -11.61
C LEU A 2 -17.86 4.27 -12.83
N GLN A 3 -17.98 4.94 -13.98
CA GLN A 3 -17.21 4.58 -15.17
C GLN A 3 -15.78 5.12 -15.02
N ALA A 4 -14.81 4.22 -15.11
CA ALA A 4 -13.40 4.58 -15.26
C ALA A 4 -13.16 4.96 -16.73
N GLY A 5 -12.66 6.18 -16.97
CA GLY A 5 -12.17 6.59 -18.28
C GLY A 5 -10.91 5.81 -18.69
N PRO A 6 -10.59 5.75 -19.98
CA PRO A 6 -9.54 4.88 -20.50
C PRO A 6 -8.16 5.34 -20.00
N ASN A 7 -7.45 4.43 -19.35
CA ASN A 7 -6.09 4.61 -18.86
C ASN A 7 -5.13 4.23 -19.98
N THR A 8 -4.74 5.19 -20.82
CA THR A 8 -3.69 4.97 -21.83
C THR A 8 -2.34 5.05 -21.12
N ALA A 9 -1.79 3.90 -20.76
CA ALA A 9 -0.42 3.80 -20.27
C ALA A 9 0.52 3.95 -21.47
N GLU A 10 1.08 5.14 -21.66
CA GLU A 10 2.28 5.31 -22.47
C GLU A 10 3.47 4.75 -21.68
N THR A 11 3.98 3.61 -22.14
CA THR A 11 5.27 3.05 -21.75
C THR A 11 6.36 3.90 -22.38
N ASP A 12 6.90 4.83 -21.62
CA ASP A 12 8.25 5.33 -21.84
C ASP A 12 9.11 4.94 -20.63
N GLY A 13 10.33 4.50 -20.91
CA GLY A 13 11.22 3.90 -19.91
C GLY A 13 11.68 4.92 -18.87
N GLY A 14 10.86 5.18 -17.84
CA GLY A 14 11.22 6.11 -16.78
C GLY A 14 10.01 6.56 -15.97
N ASN A 15 9.86 5.98 -14.79
CA ASN A 15 9.05 6.47 -13.67
C ASN A 15 7.54 6.58 -13.93
N ALA A 16 6.80 5.51 -13.67
CA ALA A 16 5.34 5.55 -13.66
C ALA A 16 4.85 6.26 -12.39
N GLN A 17 3.95 7.24 -12.55
CA GLN A 17 3.22 7.82 -11.41
C GLN A 17 2.16 6.81 -10.94
N VAL A 18 2.20 6.47 -9.65
CA VAL A 18 1.27 5.50 -9.05
C VAL A 18 0.40 6.17 -8.00
N ARG A 19 -0.91 5.86 -8.04
CA ARG A 19 -1.87 6.22 -7.00
C ARG A 19 -2.27 4.97 -6.22
N SER A 20 -1.89 4.89 -4.96
CA SER A 20 -2.32 3.81 -4.04
C SER A 20 -3.32 4.33 -3.00
N GLN A 21 -4.39 3.56 -2.75
CA GLN A 21 -5.37 3.84 -1.70
C GLN A 21 -5.38 2.70 -0.68
N ALA A 22 -5.31 3.03 0.60
CA ALA A 22 -5.56 2.10 1.70
C ALA A 22 -6.81 2.54 2.48
N LEU A 23 -7.69 1.60 2.79
CA LEU A 23 -8.91 1.83 3.56
C LEU A 23 -8.89 0.93 4.81
N GLN A 24 -9.07 1.54 5.98
CA GLN A 24 -9.34 0.79 7.21
C GLN A 24 -10.86 0.55 7.32
N TRP A 25 -11.26 -0.71 7.53
CA TRP A 25 -12.66 -1.10 7.69
C TRP A 25 -13.17 -0.80 9.11
N TYR A 26 -14.37 -0.24 9.19
CA TYR A 26 -15.09 -0.01 10.45
C TYR A 26 -16.48 -0.65 10.35
N PRO A 27 -17.00 -1.25 11.43
CA PRO A 27 -18.33 -1.84 11.43
C PRO A 27 -19.39 -0.76 11.14
N PRO A 28 -20.49 -1.11 10.44
CA PRO A 28 -21.56 -0.17 10.12
C PRO A 28 -22.24 0.36 11.40
N GLN A 29 -22.28 1.68 11.55
CA GLN A 29 -22.95 2.36 12.67
C GLN A 29 -24.44 2.51 12.34
N GLN A 30 -25.31 1.68 12.92
CA GLN A 30 -26.74 1.59 12.53
C GLN A 30 -27.55 2.90 12.71
N LEU A 31 -27.06 3.85 13.51
CA LEU A 31 -27.74 5.12 13.83
C LEU A 31 -27.20 6.33 13.03
N ARG A 32 -26.21 6.13 12.17
CA ARG A 32 -25.58 7.20 11.37
C ARG A 32 -25.43 6.73 9.93
N PHE A 33 -25.97 7.47 8.96
CA PHE A 33 -25.78 7.20 7.53
C PHE A 33 -24.38 7.62 7.02
N THR A 34 -23.33 7.25 7.75
CA THR A 34 -21.93 7.56 7.42
C THR A 34 -21.04 6.37 7.72
N THR A 35 -20.03 6.16 6.88
CA THR A 35 -19.02 5.11 7.08
C THR A 35 -17.80 5.72 7.76
N TYR A 36 -17.29 5.06 8.79
CA TYR A 36 -16.04 5.48 9.41
C TYR A 36 -14.89 4.99 8.53
N TYR A 37 -13.94 5.89 8.24
CA TYR A 37 -12.78 5.54 7.42
C TYR A 37 -11.58 6.40 7.81
N ARG A 38 -10.40 5.83 7.63
CA ARG A 38 -9.13 6.55 7.50
C ARG A 38 -8.50 6.08 6.19
N SER A 39 -8.09 7.05 5.39
CA SER A 39 -7.51 6.80 4.07
C SER A 39 -6.36 7.76 3.79
N ALA A 40 -5.42 7.30 2.98
CA ALA A 40 -4.36 8.12 2.43
C ALA A 40 -4.18 7.83 0.95
N ILE A 41 -3.73 8.85 0.21
CA ILE A 41 -3.32 8.78 -1.19
C ILE A 41 -1.87 9.24 -1.26
N LEU A 42 -1.03 8.38 -1.82
CA LEU A 42 0.39 8.64 -2.06
C LEU A 42 0.59 8.98 -3.55
N PHE A 43 1.46 9.94 -3.81
CA PHE A 43 1.97 10.29 -5.13
C PHE A 43 3.50 10.22 -5.09
N GLY A 44 4.07 9.71 -6.17
CA GLY A 44 5.49 9.76 -6.43
C GLY A 44 5.92 8.71 -7.44
N GLY A 45 7.23 8.52 -7.55
CA GLY A 45 7.82 7.60 -8.51
C GLY A 45 7.74 6.14 -8.09
N ALA A 46 7.32 5.26 -9.01
CA ALA A 46 7.39 3.82 -8.85
C ALA A 46 8.49 3.22 -9.72
N ARG A 47 9.27 2.30 -9.14
CA ARG A 47 10.30 1.54 -9.85
C ARG A 47 10.29 0.06 -9.48
N LEU A 48 10.62 -0.77 -10.46
CA LEU A 48 10.83 -2.20 -10.26
C LEU A 48 12.17 -2.44 -9.55
N LEU A 49 12.15 -3.19 -8.45
CA LEU A 49 13.37 -3.68 -7.81
C LEU A 49 13.82 -4.97 -8.50
N THR A 50 14.91 -4.88 -9.27
CA THR A 50 15.51 -6.02 -9.99
C THR A 50 16.65 -6.69 -9.22
N ASN A 51 17.35 -5.94 -8.37
CA ASN A 51 18.43 -6.47 -7.54
C ASN A 51 17.87 -7.39 -6.43
N GLU A 52 18.29 -8.65 -6.43
CA GLU A 52 17.82 -9.65 -5.46
C GLU A 52 18.11 -9.28 -3.99
N ALA A 53 19.24 -8.64 -3.69
CA ALA A 53 19.55 -8.20 -2.32
C ALA A 53 18.58 -7.11 -1.88
N ALA A 54 18.28 -6.14 -2.75
CA ALA A 54 17.28 -5.11 -2.48
C ALA A 54 15.87 -5.71 -2.31
N LYS A 55 15.51 -6.71 -3.13
CA LYS A 55 14.25 -7.46 -2.99
C LYS A 55 14.16 -8.18 -1.65
N ARG A 56 15.22 -8.86 -1.19
CA ARG A 56 15.24 -9.53 0.12
C ARG A 56 14.95 -8.54 1.25
N VAL A 57 15.64 -7.41 1.27
CA VAL A 57 15.40 -6.35 2.28
C VAL A 57 13.98 -5.79 2.19
N ALA A 58 13.46 -5.57 0.98
CA ALA A 58 12.09 -5.08 0.80
C ALA A 58 11.03 -6.09 1.27
N LEU A 59 11.24 -7.39 1.06
CA LEU A 59 10.33 -8.46 1.46
C LEU A 59 10.38 -8.77 2.97
N GLN A 60 11.47 -8.42 3.66
CA GLN A 60 11.55 -8.52 5.12
C GLN A 60 10.55 -7.57 5.81
N LYS A 61 10.41 -6.33 5.30
CA LYS A 61 9.53 -5.30 5.88
C LYS A 61 8.07 -5.75 6.10
N PRO A 62 7.35 -6.33 5.12
CA PRO A 62 6.00 -6.83 5.36
C PRO A 62 5.98 -8.02 6.32
N GLY A 63 7.00 -8.88 6.29
CA GLY A 63 7.12 -10.00 7.24
C GLY A 63 7.23 -9.55 8.69
N GLU A 64 8.12 -8.60 8.97
CA GLU A 64 8.29 -7.98 10.29
C GLU A 64 7.01 -7.28 10.75
N LYS A 65 6.34 -6.57 9.83
CA LYS A 65 5.11 -5.81 10.14
C LYS A 65 3.91 -6.70 10.46
N TYR A 66 3.71 -7.79 9.72
CA TYR A 66 2.48 -8.59 9.79
C TYR A 66 2.66 -9.95 10.49
N ALA A 67 3.89 -10.43 10.67
CA ALA A 67 4.21 -11.69 11.31
C ALA A 67 5.44 -11.58 12.24
N PRO A 68 5.42 -10.66 13.24
CA PRO A 68 6.55 -10.46 14.14
C PRO A 68 6.91 -11.75 14.91
N GLY A 69 8.22 -11.99 15.11
CA GLY A 69 8.74 -13.14 15.85
C GLY A 69 8.81 -14.46 15.05
N LYS A 70 8.59 -14.42 13.74
CA LYS A 70 8.68 -15.59 12.84
C LYS A 70 9.87 -15.53 11.88
N ASP A 71 10.99 -14.97 12.33
CA ASP A 71 12.13 -14.62 11.47
C ASP A 71 12.65 -15.78 10.63
N ALA A 72 12.83 -16.97 11.23
CA ALA A 72 13.30 -18.15 10.50
C ALA A 72 12.33 -18.59 9.38
N ALA A 73 11.02 -18.60 9.68
CA ALA A 73 9.98 -18.95 8.70
C ALA A 73 9.87 -17.87 7.60
N LEU A 74 10.03 -16.60 7.98
CA LEU A 74 10.05 -15.47 7.04
C LEU A 74 11.22 -15.59 6.06
N GLN A 75 12.45 -15.82 6.55
CA GLN A 75 13.62 -15.96 5.68
C GLN A 75 13.48 -17.16 4.72
N ALA A 76 12.96 -18.29 5.22
CA ALA A 76 12.71 -19.47 4.38
C ALA A 76 11.71 -19.17 3.25
N GLU A 77 10.61 -18.48 3.54
CA GLU A 77 9.61 -18.13 2.52
C GLU A 77 10.16 -17.09 1.53
N ILE A 78 10.92 -16.10 2.01
CA ILE A 78 11.57 -15.11 1.13
C ILE A 78 12.49 -15.82 0.14
N GLU A 79 13.39 -16.69 0.58
CA GLU A 79 14.34 -17.35 -0.32
C GLU A 79 13.62 -18.26 -1.33
N LYS A 80 12.58 -18.96 -0.87
CA LYS A 80 11.76 -19.82 -1.70
C LYS A 80 11.00 -19.02 -2.77
N GLU A 81 10.44 -17.85 -2.46
CA GLU A 81 9.58 -17.04 -3.34
C GLU A 81 10.35 -15.96 -4.14
N LEU A 82 11.60 -15.66 -3.78
CA LEU A 82 12.34 -14.47 -4.24
C LEU A 82 12.30 -14.24 -5.76
N LYS A 83 12.49 -15.30 -6.55
CA LYS A 83 12.54 -15.22 -8.01
C LYS A 83 11.17 -15.02 -8.67
N ARG A 84 10.09 -15.44 -8.01
CA ARG A 84 8.71 -15.34 -8.50
C ARG A 84 7.95 -14.12 -8.00
N THR A 85 8.46 -13.44 -6.96
CA THR A 85 7.85 -12.21 -6.45
C THR A 85 8.36 -10.98 -7.19
N LEU A 86 7.46 -10.17 -7.75
CA LEU A 86 7.77 -8.84 -8.27
C LEU A 86 7.67 -7.81 -7.14
N VAL A 87 8.66 -6.93 -7.00
CA VAL A 87 8.69 -5.91 -5.95
C VAL A 87 8.77 -4.53 -6.59
N ILE A 88 7.79 -3.68 -6.27
CA ILE A 88 7.76 -2.28 -6.70
C ILE A 88 8.09 -1.42 -5.49
N GLU A 89 9.11 -0.58 -5.63
CA GLU A 89 9.41 0.48 -4.67
C GLU A 89 8.72 1.76 -5.13
N ILE A 90 8.01 2.41 -4.20
CA ILE A 90 7.38 3.71 -4.42
C ILE A 90 8.11 4.73 -3.55
N THR A 91 8.77 5.70 -4.19
CA THR A 91 9.30 6.88 -3.51
C THR A 91 8.15 7.86 -3.32
N ILE A 92 7.85 8.22 -2.07
CA ILE A 92 6.75 9.13 -1.75
C ILE A 92 7.24 10.56 -1.93
N GLU A 93 6.58 11.30 -2.82
CA GLU A 93 6.82 12.73 -3.06
C GLU A 93 5.74 13.59 -2.38
N HIS A 94 4.49 13.12 -2.44
CA HIS A 94 3.37 13.78 -1.79
C HIS A 94 2.40 12.77 -1.19
N ILE A 95 1.85 13.09 -0.02
CA ILE A 95 0.82 12.29 0.65
C ILE A 95 -0.32 13.22 1.08
N SER A 96 -1.55 12.79 0.82
CA SER A 96 -2.74 13.39 1.42
C SER A 96 -3.57 12.35 2.15
N GLY A 97 -4.28 12.78 3.20
CA GLY A 97 -5.11 11.92 4.03
C GLY A 97 -6.53 12.45 4.12
N LYS A 98 -7.49 11.54 4.26
CA LYS A 98 -8.88 11.86 4.59
C LYS A 98 -9.37 10.88 5.64
N GLU A 99 -10.00 11.40 6.68
CA GLU A 99 -10.69 10.59 7.68
C GLU A 99 -12.12 11.10 7.92
N ALA A 100 -12.97 10.22 8.45
CA ALA A 100 -14.30 10.56 8.92
C ALA A 100 -14.23 11.56 10.09
N ILE A 101 -15.12 12.55 10.13
CA ILE A 101 -15.10 13.60 11.15
C ILE A 101 -15.29 13.03 12.56
N GLU A 102 -16.05 11.93 12.66
CA GLU A 102 -16.31 11.19 13.89
C GLU A 102 -15.04 10.54 14.47
N LEU A 103 -14.02 10.29 13.63
CA LEU A 103 -12.71 9.77 14.05
C LEU A 103 -11.70 10.89 14.34
N ALA A 104 -11.83 12.03 13.67
CA ALA A 104 -10.97 13.21 13.87
C ALA A 104 -11.33 14.01 15.12
N ARG A 105 -12.63 14.02 15.45
CA ARG A 105 -13.20 14.73 16.59
C ARG A 105 -14.12 13.76 17.32
N PRO A 106 -13.65 13.05 18.36
CA PRO A 106 -14.57 12.34 19.23
C PRO A 106 -15.57 13.35 19.78
N TYR A 107 -16.85 13.06 19.63
CA TYR A 107 -17.92 13.83 20.28
C TYR A 107 -17.68 13.76 21.80
N PRO A 108 -17.79 14.89 22.55
CA PRO A 108 -17.61 14.87 24.00
C PRO A 108 -18.63 13.97 24.72
#